data_AF-A0A7X1RNX2-F1
#
_entry.id   AF-A0A7X1RNX2-F1
#
_cell.length_a   1.000
_cell.length_b   1.000
_cell.length_c   1.000
_cell.angle_alpha   90.00
_cell.angle_beta   90.00
_cell.angle_gamma   90.00
#
_symmetry.space_group_name_H-M   'P 1'
#
loop_
_entity.id
_entity.type
_entity.pdbx_description
1 polymer ?
#
loop_
_entity_poly.entity_id
_entity_poly.type
_entity_poly.pdbx_seq_one_letter_code
_entity_poly.pdbx_strand_id
1 'polypeptide(L)'
;MKKFLMMLSSILSISVLASCGLNKNNSNTEPSSALSSVSKDDKSSTSTEAKTENTSESSTKASQSTAENKKETGPDLYKEVIERYNHYTELLKQGNREDLYEENKQHKIASEEYGMIFSRMDYQNAPDFKYALLDLNKDGQDELLIGDEKFVSAIYYLENQKPNLLHTAYVASAGGFRSGFVIYENGLVSYADWQSTRPEMNLALYSFDKNGVQKIKEATIQIGGNEKAEQVLDISSEKLDLSNIDWKELNPTN
;
A
#
# COMPACT_ATOMS: atom_id res chain seq x y z
N MET A 1 -35.73 29.71 21.41
CA MET A 1 -36.74 28.63 21.28
C MET A 1 -36.12 27.49 20.49
N LYS A 2 -36.11 26.30 21.10
CA LYS A 2 -35.66 25.02 20.54
C LYS A 2 -36.29 24.72 19.18
N LYS A 3 -35.51 24.18 18.24
CA LYS A 3 -35.88 22.95 17.50
C LYS A 3 -34.61 22.15 17.18
N PHE A 4 -34.30 21.22 18.09
CA PHE A 4 -33.58 19.99 17.79
C PHE A 4 -34.47 19.16 16.86
N LEU A 5 -33.94 18.64 15.74
CA LEU A 5 -34.55 17.47 15.11
C LEU A 5 -33.51 16.63 14.37
N MET A 6 -33.10 15.57 15.08
CA MET A 6 -32.81 14.21 14.62
C MET A 6 -31.77 14.01 13.50
N MET A 7 -30.55 13.68 13.94
CA MET A 7 -29.72 12.68 13.26
C MET A 7 -30.51 11.37 13.13
N LEU A 8 -30.73 10.91 11.89
CA LEU A 8 -30.93 9.49 11.63
C LEU A 8 -29.55 8.86 11.51
N SER A 9 -29.15 8.16 12.57
CA SER A 9 -28.06 7.17 12.52
C SER A 9 -28.47 6.07 11.55
N SER A 10 -27.89 6.08 10.35
CA SER A 10 -28.03 4.98 9.41
C SER A 10 -27.10 3.86 9.87
N ILE A 11 -27.71 2.89 10.55
CA ILE A 11 -27.10 1.63 10.94
C ILE A 11 -26.70 0.90 9.64
N LEU A 12 -25.40 0.83 9.38
CA LEU A 12 -24.82 0.11 8.25
C LEU A 12 -25.06 -1.40 8.47
N SER A 13 -26.19 -1.88 7.96
CA SER A 13 -26.55 -3.30 7.95
C SER A 13 -25.88 -3.94 6.74
N ILE A 14 -24.74 -4.62 6.93
CA ILE A 14 -24.15 -5.44 5.89
C ILE A 14 -25.00 -6.71 5.77
N SER A 15 -25.97 -6.69 4.86
CA SER A 15 -26.72 -7.87 4.48
C SER A 15 -25.82 -8.82 3.68
N VAL A 16 -25.42 -9.93 4.30
CA VAL A 16 -24.78 -11.07 3.65
C VAL A 16 -25.83 -11.79 2.79
N LEU A 17 -25.71 -11.71 1.47
CA LEU A 17 -26.45 -12.59 0.58
C LEU A 17 -25.77 -13.96 0.57
N ALA A 18 -26.40 -14.92 1.23
CA ALA A 18 -26.09 -16.34 1.11
C ALA A 18 -26.43 -16.80 -0.32
N SER A 19 -25.41 -17.20 -1.10
CA SER A 19 -25.63 -17.91 -2.36
C SER A 19 -25.72 -19.40 -2.10
N CYS A 20 -26.90 -19.97 -2.36
CA CYS A 20 -27.12 -21.41 -2.35
C CYS A 20 -26.32 -22.08 -3.48
N GLY A 21 -25.54 -23.10 -3.11
CA GLY A 21 -24.74 -23.87 -4.04
C GLY A 21 -25.58 -24.72 -5.01
N LEU A 22 -25.04 -24.91 -6.21
CA LEU A 22 -25.37 -26.07 -7.03
C LEU A 22 -24.08 -26.80 -7.42
N ASN A 23 -23.99 -27.98 -6.84
CA ASN A 23 -22.90 -28.95 -6.92
C ASN A 23 -22.95 -29.68 -8.27
N LYS A 24 -21.81 -29.83 -8.94
CA LYS A 24 -21.60 -30.94 -9.88
C LYS A 24 -20.12 -31.32 -9.94
N ASN A 25 -19.80 -32.36 -9.17
CA ASN A 25 -18.57 -33.13 -9.24
C ASN A 25 -18.40 -33.78 -10.63
N ASN A 26 -17.16 -33.86 -11.11
CA ASN A 26 -16.62 -35.12 -11.60
C ASN A 26 -15.10 -35.15 -11.44
N SER A 27 -14.66 -36.13 -10.68
CA SER A 27 -13.30 -36.55 -10.38
C SER A 27 -12.58 -37.09 -11.61
N ASN A 28 -11.25 -37.00 -11.62
CA ASN A 28 -10.39 -38.16 -11.87
C ASN A 28 -9.04 -37.96 -11.16
N THR A 29 -8.69 -38.97 -10.37
CA THR A 29 -7.53 -39.06 -9.49
C THR A 29 -6.34 -39.69 -10.24
N GLU A 30 -5.19 -39.04 -10.07
CA GLU A 30 -3.78 -39.50 -9.94
C GLU A 30 -3.40 -41.01 -10.06
N PRO A 31 -2.13 -41.34 -10.38
CA PRO A 31 -1.11 -41.31 -9.33
C PRO A 31 0.31 -40.84 -9.71
N SER A 32 0.99 -40.34 -8.67
CA SER A 32 2.43 -40.14 -8.52
C SER A 32 3.26 -41.43 -8.69
N SER A 33 4.50 -41.28 -9.19
CA SER A 33 5.58 -42.23 -8.90
C SER A 33 6.95 -41.52 -8.85
N ALA A 34 7.54 -41.50 -7.66
CA ALA A 34 8.98 -41.35 -7.44
C ALA A 34 9.70 -42.70 -7.66
N LEU A 35 10.98 -42.68 -8.07
CA LEU A 35 12.06 -43.70 -7.92
C LEU A 35 13.33 -43.04 -8.50
N SER A 36 14.34 -42.63 -7.71
CA SER A 36 15.51 -43.41 -7.22
C SER A 36 16.44 -43.88 -8.36
N SER A 37 17.77 -43.95 -8.33
CA SER A 37 18.86 -43.66 -7.38
C SER A 37 20.13 -44.31 -7.98
N VAL A 38 21.33 -43.96 -7.47
CA VAL A 38 22.62 -44.71 -7.49
C VAL A 38 23.52 -44.55 -8.73
N SER A 39 24.86 -44.43 -8.69
CA SER A 39 25.92 -43.93 -7.76
C SER A 39 27.30 -44.15 -8.45
N LYS A 40 28.35 -43.53 -7.87
CA LYS A 40 29.81 -43.84 -7.92
C LYS A 40 30.59 -43.11 -9.03
N ASP A 41 31.33 -42.07 -8.65
CA ASP A 41 32.68 -42.07 -8.05
C ASP A 41 33.76 -42.34 -9.11
N ASP A 42 34.54 -41.32 -9.47
CA ASP A 42 35.96 -41.39 -9.14
C ASP A 42 36.68 -40.04 -9.18
N LYS A 43 37.66 -39.97 -8.31
CA LYS A 43 38.45 -38.85 -7.80
C LYS A 43 39.75 -38.72 -8.61
N SER A 44 40.14 -37.51 -9.00
CA SER A 44 41.57 -37.14 -9.00
C SER A 44 41.78 -35.62 -9.02
N SER A 45 42.70 -35.22 -8.16
CA SER A 45 43.08 -33.88 -7.74
C SER A 45 44.11 -33.22 -8.66
N THR A 46 44.36 -31.94 -8.36
CA THR A 46 45.66 -31.19 -8.44
C THR A 46 45.61 -30.04 -9.46
N SER A 47 45.33 -28.80 -9.02
CA SER A 47 46.22 -27.74 -8.51
C SER A 47 47.06 -27.00 -9.57
N THR A 48 46.95 -25.67 -9.53
CA THR A 48 48.05 -24.66 -9.46
C THR A 48 48.15 -23.63 -10.60
N GLU A 49 48.02 -22.36 -10.19
CA GLU A 49 48.64 -21.09 -10.63
C GLU A 49 48.37 -20.55 -12.06
N ALA A 50 47.67 -19.42 -12.20
CA ALA A 50 48.07 -18.02 -11.96
C ALA A 50 48.92 -17.41 -13.08
N LYS A 51 48.43 -16.35 -13.75
CA LYS A 51 49.13 -15.06 -13.94
C LYS A 51 48.26 -14.00 -14.63
N THR A 52 48.37 -12.79 -14.08
CA THR A 52 48.10 -11.40 -14.53
C THR A 52 48.08 -11.14 -16.05
N GLU A 53 47.46 -10.09 -16.62
CA GLU A 53 47.71 -8.66 -16.34
C GLU A 53 46.79 -7.72 -17.20
N ASN A 54 46.29 -6.65 -16.56
CA ASN A 54 46.09 -5.24 -16.97
C ASN A 54 45.19 -4.69 -18.11
N THR A 55 44.54 -3.56 -17.73
CA THR A 55 44.18 -2.31 -18.46
C THR A 55 42.98 -2.35 -19.41
N SER A 56 41.98 -1.44 -19.35
CA SER A 56 42.10 0.02 -19.26
C SER A 56 40.83 0.71 -18.72
N GLU A 57 41.07 1.86 -18.10
CA GLU A 57 40.14 2.86 -17.58
C GLU A 57 39.22 3.45 -18.66
N SER A 58 37.97 3.75 -18.30
CA SER A 58 37.23 4.86 -18.92
C SER A 58 36.36 5.54 -17.88
N SER A 59 36.86 6.67 -17.40
CA SER A 59 36.20 7.59 -16.48
C SER A 59 35.12 8.39 -17.21
N THR A 60 33.85 8.15 -16.91
CA THR A 60 32.76 9.09 -17.22
C THR A 60 32.64 10.09 -16.07
N LYS A 61 33.03 11.32 -16.37
CA LYS A 61 32.98 12.49 -15.49
C LYS A 61 31.52 12.85 -15.22
N ALA A 62 30.97 12.43 -14.08
CA ALA A 62 29.71 12.94 -13.58
C ALA A 62 29.90 14.41 -13.19
N SER A 63 29.27 15.31 -13.94
CA SER A 63 29.15 16.72 -13.57
C SER A 63 28.27 16.81 -12.33
N GLN A 64 28.90 16.92 -11.17
CA GLN A 64 28.24 17.20 -9.90
C GLN A 64 27.90 18.69 -9.89
N SER A 65 26.66 19.03 -10.27
CA SER A 65 26.12 20.37 -10.00
C SER A 65 25.93 20.50 -8.49
N THR A 66 26.74 21.35 -7.87
CA THR A 66 26.54 21.87 -6.52
C THR A 66 25.18 22.57 -6.45
N ALA A 67 24.16 21.84 -5.97
CA ALA A 67 22.92 22.43 -5.52
C ALA A 67 23.19 23.06 -4.13
N GLU A 68 22.96 24.36 -4.04
CA GLU A 68 22.90 25.09 -2.78
C GLU A 68 21.88 24.40 -1.86
N ASN A 69 22.25 24.18 -0.59
CA ASN A 69 21.41 23.57 0.44
C ASN A 69 20.15 24.42 0.70
N LYS A 70 19.16 24.35 -0.18
CA LYS A 70 17.80 24.72 0.14
C LYS A 70 17.30 23.65 1.11
N LYS A 71 17.02 24.03 2.35
CA LYS A 71 16.34 23.16 3.30
C LYS A 71 15.00 22.78 2.67
N GLU A 72 14.87 21.54 2.21
CA GLU A 72 13.63 21.03 1.63
C GLU A 72 12.53 21.13 2.68
N THR A 73 11.39 21.70 2.27
CA THR A 73 10.20 21.77 3.10
C THR A 73 9.45 20.44 3.06
N GLY A 74 8.57 20.14 4.01
CA GLY A 74 7.76 18.90 4.01
C GLY A 74 7.12 18.60 2.65
N PRO A 75 6.46 19.57 1.99
CA PRO A 75 5.94 19.39 0.63
C PRO A 75 6.99 19.08 -0.45
N ASP A 76 8.20 19.66 -0.35
CA ASP A 76 9.29 19.40 -1.31
C ASP A 76 9.71 17.92 -1.28
N LEU A 77 9.73 17.31 -0.09
CA LEU A 77 10.15 15.91 0.12
C LEU A 77 9.18 14.91 -0.51
N TYR A 78 7.90 15.25 -0.58
CA TYR A 78 6.85 14.40 -1.14
C TYR A 78 6.54 14.68 -2.61
N LYS A 79 7.24 15.64 -3.24
CA LYS A 79 6.95 16.12 -4.59
C LYS A 79 6.92 14.99 -5.62
N GLU A 80 7.92 14.11 -5.62
CA GLU A 80 7.99 12.99 -6.58
C GLU A 80 6.82 12.01 -6.41
N VAL A 81 6.37 11.78 -5.18
CA VAL A 81 5.21 10.92 -4.90
C VAL A 81 3.94 11.58 -5.45
N ILE A 82 3.74 12.88 -5.18
CA ILE A 82 2.58 13.64 -5.66
C ILE A 82 2.54 13.67 -7.21
N GLU A 83 3.68 13.92 -7.86
CA GLU A 83 3.79 13.90 -9.33
C GLU A 83 3.47 12.53 -9.91
N ARG A 84 3.90 11.45 -9.24
CA ARG A 84 3.55 10.08 -9.65
C ARG A 84 2.05 9.80 -9.55
N TYR A 85 1.37 10.28 -8.51
CA TYR A 85 -0.09 10.16 -8.42
C TYR A 85 -0.86 11.05 -9.39
N ASN A 86 -0.31 12.21 -9.80
CA ASN A 86 -0.87 12.98 -10.91
C ASN A 86 -0.87 12.13 -12.18
N HIS A 87 0.25 11.48 -12.48
CA HIS A 87 0.37 10.62 -13.67
C HIS A 87 -0.59 9.43 -13.62
N TYR A 88 -0.72 8.75 -12.48
CA TYR A 88 -1.73 7.69 -12.32
C TYR A 88 -3.16 8.18 -12.54
N THR A 89 -3.47 9.40 -12.10
CA THR A 89 -4.79 10.00 -12.32
C THR A 89 -5.07 10.19 -13.82
N GLU A 90 -4.07 10.58 -14.61
CA GLU A 90 -4.19 10.67 -16.08
C GLU A 90 -4.42 9.30 -16.74
N LEU A 91 -3.64 8.29 -16.35
CA LEU A 91 -3.79 6.92 -16.85
C LEU A 91 -5.17 6.34 -16.55
N LEU A 92 -5.68 6.59 -15.33
CA LEU A 92 -7.02 6.18 -14.91
C LEU A 92 -8.11 6.86 -15.76
N LYS A 93 -7.98 8.15 -16.04
CA LYS A 93 -8.93 8.91 -16.89
C LYS A 93 -8.94 8.41 -18.34
N GLN A 94 -7.79 8.00 -18.86
CA GLN A 94 -7.66 7.45 -20.21
C GLN A 94 -8.10 5.97 -20.30
N GLY A 95 -8.16 5.27 -19.17
CA GLY A 95 -8.41 3.82 -19.13
C GLY A 95 -7.29 2.99 -19.75
N ASN A 96 -6.06 3.52 -19.81
CA ASN A 96 -4.95 2.90 -20.51
C ASN A 96 -4.21 1.88 -19.63
N ARG A 97 -4.67 0.62 -19.67
CA ARG A 97 -4.09 -0.49 -18.89
C ARG A 97 -2.67 -0.87 -19.33
N GLU A 98 -2.39 -0.77 -20.63
CA GLU A 98 -1.09 -1.20 -21.17
C GLU A 98 0.02 -0.25 -20.73
N ASP A 99 -0.26 1.05 -20.76
CA ASP A 99 0.70 2.06 -20.30
C ASP A 99 1.04 1.89 -18.82
N LEU A 100 0.06 1.59 -17.95
CA LEU A 100 0.34 1.29 -16.54
C LEU A 100 1.24 0.05 -16.37
N TYR A 101 1.04 -0.96 -17.21
CA TYR A 101 1.85 -2.18 -17.17
C TYR A 101 3.31 -1.91 -17.59
N GLU A 102 3.51 -1.14 -18.66
CA GLU A 102 4.84 -0.72 -19.09
C GLU A 102 5.52 0.22 -18.09
N GLU A 103 4.76 1.14 -17.48
CA GLU A 103 5.27 2.02 -16.43
C GLU A 103 5.75 1.23 -15.21
N ASN A 104 4.99 0.22 -14.79
CA ASN A 104 5.40 -0.67 -13.71
C ASN A 104 6.74 -1.39 -14.02
N LYS A 105 6.92 -1.87 -15.26
CA LYS A 105 8.19 -2.48 -15.69
C LYS A 105 9.35 -1.50 -15.66
N GLN A 106 9.14 -0.28 -16.14
CA GLN A 106 10.18 0.73 -16.30
C GLN A 106 10.56 1.40 -14.99
N HIS A 107 9.56 1.80 -14.20
CA HIS A 107 9.71 2.64 -13.02
C HIS A 107 9.69 1.88 -11.69
N LYS A 108 9.48 0.54 -11.74
CA LYS A 108 9.43 -0.32 -10.54
C LYS A 108 8.48 0.23 -9.49
N ILE A 109 7.26 0.55 -9.92
CA ILE A 109 6.18 0.97 -9.02
C ILE A 109 6.07 -0.06 -7.89
N ALA A 110 5.87 0.39 -6.65
CA ALA A 110 5.72 -0.55 -5.55
C ALA A 110 4.55 -1.49 -5.86
N SER A 111 4.71 -2.79 -5.61
CA SER A 111 3.69 -3.79 -5.96
C SER A 111 2.32 -3.47 -5.33
N GLU A 112 2.33 -2.84 -4.16
CA GLU A 112 1.12 -2.36 -3.48
C GLU A 112 0.44 -1.19 -4.19
N GLU A 113 1.21 -0.23 -4.72
CA GLU A 113 0.68 0.87 -5.54
C GLU A 113 0.09 0.31 -6.84
N TYR A 114 0.81 -0.56 -7.55
CA TYR A 114 0.33 -1.15 -8.80
C TYR A 114 -1.02 -1.85 -8.61
N GLY A 115 -1.16 -2.68 -7.57
CA GLY A 115 -2.42 -3.38 -7.27
C GLY A 115 -3.58 -2.41 -7.03
N MET A 116 -3.34 -1.34 -6.28
CA MET A 116 -4.33 -0.29 -6.03
C MET A 116 -4.72 0.45 -7.31
N ILE A 117 -3.76 0.95 -8.09
CA ILE A 117 -4.05 1.70 -9.32
C ILE A 117 -4.76 0.81 -10.34
N PHE A 118 -4.28 -0.43 -10.53
CA PHE A 118 -4.91 -1.41 -11.40
C PHE A 118 -6.37 -1.67 -10.98
N SER A 119 -6.63 -1.83 -9.69
CA SER A 119 -8.00 -2.05 -9.19
C SER A 119 -8.94 -0.90 -9.53
N ARG A 120 -8.45 0.36 -9.49
CA ARG A 120 -9.23 1.56 -9.78
C ARG A 120 -9.65 1.68 -11.25
N MET A 121 -8.91 1.08 -12.18
CA MET A 121 -9.24 1.10 -13.62
C MET A 121 -10.58 0.43 -13.96
N ASP A 122 -11.07 -0.47 -13.10
CA ASP A 122 -12.34 -1.17 -13.29
C ASP A 122 -13.54 -0.43 -12.66
N TYR A 123 -13.29 0.61 -11.85
CA TYR A 123 -14.34 1.40 -11.23
C TYR A 123 -14.75 2.57 -12.13
N GLN A 124 -15.87 2.39 -12.85
CA GLN A 124 -16.49 3.49 -13.60
C GLN A 124 -16.82 4.64 -12.63
N ASN A 125 -16.22 5.81 -12.85
CA ASN A 125 -16.32 7.00 -11.99
C ASN A 125 -15.60 6.90 -10.64
N ALA A 126 -14.47 6.21 -10.57
CA ALA A 126 -13.56 6.33 -9.43
C ALA A 126 -13.27 7.83 -9.16
N PRO A 127 -13.41 8.32 -7.91
CA PRO A 127 -13.03 9.67 -7.58
C PRO A 127 -11.55 9.93 -7.91
N ASP A 128 -11.26 11.12 -8.40
CA ASP A 128 -9.89 11.58 -8.59
C ASP A 128 -9.14 11.53 -7.26
N PHE A 129 -7.86 11.14 -7.31
CA PHE A 129 -7.01 11.19 -6.15
C PHE A 129 -6.80 12.64 -5.69
N LYS A 130 -6.76 12.82 -4.39
CA LYS A 130 -6.36 14.02 -3.66
C LYS A 130 -5.25 13.66 -2.69
N TYR A 131 -4.58 14.67 -2.17
CA TYR A 131 -3.55 14.48 -1.16
C TYR A 131 -3.71 15.44 0.01
N ALA A 132 -3.16 15.05 1.16
CA ALA A 132 -3.03 15.91 2.33
C ALA A 132 -1.67 15.67 2.98
N LEU A 133 -1.06 16.74 3.49
CA LEU A 133 0.12 16.68 4.34
C LEU A 133 -0.36 16.99 5.76
N LEU A 134 -0.13 16.05 6.67
CA LEU A 134 -0.62 16.14 8.03
C LEU A 134 0.37 15.49 8.99
N ASP A 135 0.81 16.23 9.99
CA ASP A 135 1.57 15.72 11.14
C ASP A 135 0.63 14.88 12.03
N LEU A 136 0.56 13.57 11.76
CA LEU A 136 -0.39 12.66 12.43
C LEU A 136 -0.01 12.47 13.90
N ASN A 137 1.28 12.28 14.18
CA ASN A 137 1.81 11.99 15.51
C ASN A 137 2.22 13.24 16.32
N LYS A 138 2.08 14.44 15.73
CA LYS A 138 2.38 15.75 16.35
C LYS A 138 3.86 15.90 16.69
N ASP A 139 4.75 15.32 15.89
CA ASP A 139 6.20 15.37 16.11
C ASP A 139 6.93 16.47 15.33
N GLY A 140 6.19 17.21 14.51
CA GLY A 140 6.67 18.28 13.63
C GLY A 140 7.03 17.82 12.21
N GLN A 141 6.78 16.55 11.86
CA GLN A 141 6.96 15.99 10.53
C GLN A 141 5.59 15.61 9.96
N ASP A 142 5.25 16.14 8.77
CA ASP A 142 4.03 15.72 8.08
C ASP A 142 4.19 14.32 7.49
N GLU A 143 3.14 13.51 7.59
CA GLU A 143 2.88 12.36 6.72
C GLU A 143 2.06 12.79 5.50
N LEU A 144 2.22 12.07 4.38
CA LEU A 144 1.44 12.24 3.17
C LEU A 144 0.31 11.21 3.11
N LEU A 145 -0.93 11.70 3.03
CA LEU A 145 -2.11 10.91 2.73
C LEU A 145 -2.47 11.09 1.26
N ILE A 146 -2.78 9.99 0.58
CA ILE A 146 -3.40 9.98 -0.76
C ILE A 146 -4.79 9.36 -0.64
N GLY A 147 -5.82 9.96 -1.21
CA GLY A 147 -7.21 9.53 -1.01
C GLY A 147 -8.25 10.31 -1.81
N ASP A 148 -9.50 10.29 -1.37
CA ASP A 148 -10.63 10.99 -2.02
C ASP A 148 -11.58 11.68 -1.02
N GLU A 149 -11.03 12.19 0.09
CA GLU A 149 -11.73 12.78 1.26
C GLU A 149 -12.53 11.78 2.09
N LYS A 150 -13.09 10.74 1.46
CA LYS A 150 -13.86 9.70 2.13
C LYS A 150 -12.97 8.53 2.54
N PHE A 151 -11.99 8.21 1.71
CA PHE A 151 -11.08 7.08 1.93
C PHE A 151 -9.64 7.50 1.71
N VAL A 152 -8.77 7.07 2.63
CA VAL A 152 -7.32 7.11 2.43
C VAL A 152 -6.93 5.85 1.68
N SER A 153 -6.27 6.03 0.54
CA SER A 153 -5.82 4.98 -0.38
C SER A 153 -4.33 4.65 -0.20
N ALA A 154 -3.51 5.59 0.23
CA ALA A 154 -2.11 5.33 0.60
C ALA A 154 -1.63 6.30 1.68
N ILE A 155 -0.67 5.85 2.48
CA ILE A 155 0.00 6.66 3.49
C ILE A 155 1.50 6.56 3.25
N TYR A 156 2.19 7.69 3.19
CA TYR A 156 3.65 7.75 3.14
C TYR A 156 4.16 8.51 4.35
N TYR A 157 5.24 7.99 4.92
CA TYR A 157 5.98 8.63 6.00
C TYR A 157 7.40 8.96 5.52
N LEU A 158 8.12 9.78 6.27
CA LEU A 158 9.53 10.02 6.00
C LEU A 158 10.41 9.12 6.87
N GLU A 159 11.35 8.44 6.24
CA GLU A 159 12.47 7.80 6.91
C GLU A 159 13.75 8.39 6.32
N ASN A 160 14.57 9.01 7.17
CA ASN A 160 15.79 9.72 6.74
C ASN A 160 15.52 10.75 5.63
N GLN A 161 14.45 11.54 5.77
CA GLN A 161 13.96 12.53 4.79
C GLN A 161 13.55 11.94 3.42
N LYS A 162 13.33 10.62 3.33
CA LYS A 162 12.86 9.98 2.10
C LYS A 162 11.44 9.46 2.30
N PRO A 163 10.51 9.75 1.35
CA PRO A 163 9.20 9.14 1.37
C PRO A 163 9.27 7.62 1.29
N ASN A 164 8.59 6.96 2.21
CA ASN A 164 8.40 5.52 2.22
C ASN A 164 6.90 5.22 2.32
N LEU A 165 6.45 4.28 1.50
CA LEU A 165 5.06 3.81 1.52
C LEU A 165 4.85 2.97 2.78
N LEU A 166 3.84 3.31 3.57
CA LEU A 166 3.37 2.42 4.65
C LEU A 166 2.61 1.23 4.07
N HIS A 167 1.47 1.49 3.43
CA HIS A 167 0.65 0.51 2.72
C HIS A 167 -0.28 1.21 1.71
N THR A 168 -0.94 0.42 0.86
CA THR A 168 -2.13 0.85 0.12
C THR A 168 -3.42 0.21 0.61
N ALA A 169 -4.51 0.97 0.54
CA ALA A 169 -5.86 0.58 0.91
C ALA A 169 -6.76 0.55 -0.33
N TYR A 170 -7.22 -0.64 -0.72
CA TYR A 170 -8.05 -0.80 -1.91
C TYR A 170 -8.88 -2.08 -1.87
N VAL A 171 -9.86 -2.15 -2.77
CA VAL A 171 -10.62 -3.38 -3.05
C VAL A 171 -10.21 -3.84 -4.43
N ALA A 172 -9.50 -4.97 -4.49
CA ALA A 172 -9.01 -5.53 -5.73
C ALA A 172 -10.19 -5.85 -6.68
N SER A 173 -10.01 -5.57 -7.97
CA SER A 173 -11.04 -5.85 -8.98
C SER A 173 -11.22 -7.34 -9.25
N ALA A 174 -10.20 -8.14 -8.95
CA ALA A 174 -10.22 -9.60 -9.00
C ALA A 174 -9.47 -10.21 -7.80
N GLY A 175 -9.72 -11.48 -7.52
CA GLY A 175 -9.03 -12.23 -6.45
C GLY A 175 -9.59 -12.01 -5.04
N GLY A 176 -10.42 -10.98 -4.83
CA GLY A 176 -11.17 -10.79 -3.58
C GLY A 176 -10.36 -10.20 -2.42
N PHE A 177 -9.16 -9.69 -2.68
CA PHE A 177 -8.35 -8.95 -1.72
C PHE A 177 -8.96 -7.59 -1.40
N ARG A 178 -8.92 -7.22 -0.12
CA ARG A 178 -9.41 -5.95 0.40
C ARG A 178 -8.45 -5.46 1.47
N SER A 179 -8.20 -4.16 1.50
CA SER A 179 -7.44 -3.50 2.56
C SER A 179 -8.01 -2.13 2.91
N GLY A 180 -7.68 -1.63 4.09
CA GLY A 180 -8.20 -0.37 4.59
C GLY A 180 -7.37 0.21 5.74
N PHE A 181 -7.46 1.54 5.89
CA PHE A 181 -6.89 2.26 7.02
C PHE A 181 -7.96 2.74 7.99
N VAL A 182 -7.59 2.82 9.26
CA VAL A 182 -8.23 3.69 10.25
C VAL A 182 -7.13 4.51 10.90
N ILE A 183 -7.25 5.83 10.80
CA ILE A 183 -6.32 6.80 11.40
C ILE A 183 -6.95 7.31 12.69
N TYR A 184 -6.15 7.48 13.74
CA TYR A 184 -6.60 7.93 15.06
C TYR A 184 -6.02 9.30 15.41
N GLU A 185 -6.75 10.07 16.22
CA GLU A 185 -6.39 11.45 16.65
C GLU A 185 -5.05 11.57 17.41
N ASN A 186 -4.54 10.44 17.91
CA ASN A 186 -3.24 10.33 18.56
C ASN A 186 -2.09 9.94 17.62
N GLY A 187 -2.35 9.88 16.31
CA GLY A 187 -1.36 9.56 15.28
C GLY A 187 -1.13 8.08 15.01
N LEU A 188 -1.85 7.19 15.71
CA LEU A 188 -1.80 5.77 15.38
C LEU A 188 -2.54 5.50 14.06
N VAL A 189 -2.05 4.50 13.33
CA VAL A 189 -2.70 4.01 12.11
C VAL A 189 -2.91 2.51 12.22
N SER A 190 -4.18 2.10 12.19
CA SER A 190 -4.52 0.69 11.98
C SER A 190 -4.62 0.43 10.48
N TYR A 191 -3.97 -0.64 10.04
CA TYR A 191 -4.14 -1.23 8.74
C TYR A 191 -4.87 -2.57 8.87
N ALA A 192 -5.77 -2.84 7.94
CA ALA A 192 -6.46 -4.11 7.85
C ALA A 192 -6.34 -4.66 6.43
N ASP A 193 -6.12 -5.97 6.30
CA ASP A 193 -6.22 -6.69 5.03
C ASP A 193 -6.95 -8.02 5.20
N TRP A 194 -7.69 -8.42 4.16
CA TRP A 194 -8.41 -9.68 4.15
C TRP A 194 -8.71 -10.17 2.74
N GLN A 195 -9.06 -11.45 2.65
CA GLN A 195 -9.42 -12.11 1.41
C GLN A 195 -10.87 -12.58 1.50
N SER A 196 -11.67 -12.33 0.46
CA SER A 196 -13.09 -12.68 0.45
C SER A 196 -13.36 -14.19 0.59
N THR A 197 -12.36 -15.03 0.33
CA THR A 197 -12.42 -16.49 0.45
C THR A 197 -12.04 -17.01 1.83
N ARG A 198 -11.68 -16.12 2.76
CA ARG A 198 -11.22 -16.44 4.11
C ARG A 198 -12.01 -15.63 5.14
N PRO A 199 -12.40 -16.23 6.27
CA PRO A 199 -13.12 -15.48 7.29
C PRO A 199 -12.17 -14.62 8.15
N GLU A 200 -10.85 -14.75 8.00
CA GLU A 200 -9.87 -13.94 8.74
C GLU A 200 -9.67 -12.53 8.16
N MET A 201 -9.57 -11.54 9.03
CA MET A 201 -9.04 -10.21 8.76
C MET A 201 -7.76 -10.00 9.58
N ASN A 202 -6.66 -9.72 8.89
CA ASN A 202 -5.40 -9.36 9.52
C ASN A 202 -5.43 -7.88 9.88
N LEU A 203 -4.85 -7.57 11.03
CA LEU A 203 -4.78 -6.23 11.57
C LEU A 203 -3.34 -5.93 11.99
N ALA A 204 -2.86 -4.74 11.65
CA ALA A 204 -1.60 -4.19 12.14
C ALA A 204 -1.83 -2.78 12.66
N LEU A 205 -1.18 -2.44 13.76
CA LEU A 205 -1.18 -1.10 14.34
C LEU A 205 0.22 -0.51 14.21
N TYR A 206 0.27 0.71 13.69
CA TYR A 206 1.50 1.44 13.43
C TYR A 206 1.55 2.74 14.22
N SER A 207 2.76 3.13 14.63
CA SER A 207 3.08 4.44 15.18
C SER A 207 4.24 5.05 14.39
N PHE A 208 4.19 6.36 14.18
CA PHE A 208 5.28 7.11 13.54
C PHE A 208 6.18 7.76 14.59
N ASP A 209 7.46 7.90 14.25
CA ASP A 209 8.41 8.76 14.94
C ASP A 209 9.39 9.37 13.92
N LYS A 210 10.29 10.24 14.40
CA LYS A 210 11.26 10.96 13.56
C LYS A 210 12.21 10.05 12.74
N ASN A 211 12.31 8.78 13.08
CA ASN A 211 13.12 7.79 12.37
C ASN A 211 12.29 6.94 11.38
N GLY A 212 10.96 7.06 11.37
CA GLY A 212 10.08 6.34 10.44
C GLY A 212 8.85 5.75 11.12
N VAL A 213 8.52 4.51 10.78
CA VAL A 213 7.32 3.83 11.29
C VAL A 213 7.70 2.58 12.09
N GLN A 214 6.96 2.33 13.17
CA GLN A 214 7.06 1.12 13.96
C GLN A 214 5.72 0.38 13.92
N LYS A 215 5.77 -0.92 13.66
CA LYS A 215 4.62 -1.80 13.85
C LYS A 215 4.55 -2.19 15.33
N ILE A 216 3.54 -1.71 16.04
CA ILE A 216 3.44 -1.86 17.50
C ILE A 216 2.61 -3.07 17.93
N LYS A 217 1.66 -3.51 17.09
CA LYS A 217 0.82 -4.66 17.39
C LYS A 217 0.26 -5.29 16.13
N GLU A 218 0.05 -6.60 16.17
CA GLU A 218 -0.68 -7.36 15.17
C GLU A 218 -1.77 -8.20 15.83
N ALA A 219 -2.86 -8.41 15.12
CA ALA A 219 -3.94 -9.27 15.53
C ALA A 219 -4.65 -9.86 14.30
N THR A 220 -5.43 -10.91 14.52
CA THR A 220 -6.34 -11.45 13.51
C THR A 220 -7.71 -11.57 14.15
N ILE A 221 -8.74 -11.12 13.45
CA ILE A 221 -10.14 -11.28 13.87
C ILE A 221 -10.93 -12.03 12.82
N GLN A 222 -12.05 -12.61 13.23
CA GLN A 222 -12.99 -13.26 12.32
C GLN A 222 -14.02 -12.25 11.81
N ILE A 223 -14.19 -12.17 10.49
CA ILE A 223 -15.17 -11.33 9.81
C ILE A 223 -16.58 -11.82 10.20
N GLY A 224 -17.40 -10.90 10.71
CA GLY A 224 -18.72 -11.22 11.26
C GLY A 224 -18.68 -11.80 12.68
N GLY A 225 -17.51 -11.91 13.29
CA GLY A 225 -17.34 -12.22 14.70
C GLY A 225 -17.69 -11.03 15.63
N ASN A 226 -17.53 -11.25 16.94
CA ASN A 226 -17.83 -10.25 17.96
C ASN A 226 -16.64 -9.34 18.33
N GLU A 227 -15.43 -9.71 17.90
CA GLU A 227 -14.21 -8.95 18.18
C GLU A 227 -14.15 -7.68 17.33
N LYS A 228 -13.71 -6.58 17.95
CA LYS A 228 -13.50 -5.29 17.27
C LYS A 228 -12.02 -5.01 17.12
N ALA A 229 -11.64 -4.39 16.01
CA ALA A 229 -10.25 -4.04 15.71
C ALA A 229 -9.64 -3.19 16.83
N GLU A 230 -10.36 -2.18 17.31
CA GLU A 230 -9.88 -1.29 18.38
C GLU A 230 -9.62 -2.04 19.69
N GLN A 231 -10.42 -3.07 20.01
CA GLN A 231 -10.24 -3.87 21.21
C GLN A 231 -9.00 -4.76 21.11
N VAL A 232 -8.85 -5.51 20.01
CA VAL A 232 -7.73 -6.46 19.87
C VAL A 232 -6.39 -5.75 19.64
N LEU A 233 -6.42 -4.52 19.13
CA LEU A 233 -5.24 -3.68 18.95
C LEU A 233 -4.95 -2.77 20.15
N ASP A 234 -5.73 -2.83 21.23
CA ASP A 234 -5.62 -1.97 22.44
C ASP A 234 -5.68 -0.45 22.15
N ILE A 235 -6.55 -0.04 21.21
CA ILE A 235 -6.68 1.36 20.79
C ILE A 235 -7.74 2.06 21.65
N SER A 236 -7.35 3.16 22.27
CA SER A 236 -8.23 3.99 23.12
C SER A 236 -8.52 5.38 22.54
N SER A 237 -7.85 5.77 21.45
CA SER A 237 -8.03 7.05 20.79
C SER A 237 -9.27 7.07 19.89
N GLU A 238 -9.86 8.24 19.71
CA GLU A 238 -10.90 8.47 18.71
C GLU A 238 -10.32 8.41 17.29
N LYS A 239 -11.19 8.09 16.32
CA LYS A 239 -10.85 8.06 14.90
C LYS A 239 -10.75 9.49 14.37
N LEU A 240 -9.72 9.74 13.58
CA LEU A 240 -9.55 11.00 12.88
C LEU A 240 -10.70 11.21 11.89
N ASP A 241 -11.33 12.38 11.94
CA ASP A 241 -12.38 12.77 10.99
C ASP A 241 -11.75 13.32 9.69
N LEU A 242 -11.74 12.49 8.65
CA LEU A 242 -11.16 12.82 7.35
C LEU A 242 -11.82 14.04 6.67
N SER A 243 -13.04 14.40 7.05
CA SER A 243 -13.76 15.55 6.48
C SER A 243 -13.20 16.90 6.95
N ASN A 244 -12.41 16.91 8.03
CA ASN A 244 -11.77 18.12 8.57
C ASN A 244 -10.35 18.33 8.03
N ILE A 245 -9.85 17.44 7.16
CA ILE A 245 -8.52 17.54 6.56
C ILE A 245 -8.57 18.49 5.36
N ASP A 246 -7.53 19.32 5.21
CA ASP A 246 -7.32 20.18 4.04
C ASP A 246 -6.81 19.35 2.84
N TRP A 247 -7.73 18.66 2.17
CA TRP A 247 -7.44 17.86 0.98
C TRP A 247 -7.15 18.76 -0.22
N LYS A 248 -6.00 18.55 -0.85
CA LYS A 248 -5.54 19.24 -2.04
C LYS A 248 -5.77 18.38 -3.28
N GLU A 249 -6.23 19.02 -4.34
CA GLU A 249 -6.38 18.36 -5.63
C GLU A 249 -5.02 18.01 -6.23
N LEU A 250 -4.96 16.85 -6.87
CA LEU A 250 -3.87 16.49 -7.75
C LEU A 250 -4.08 17.20 -9.09
N ASN A 251 -3.13 18.05 -9.45
CA ASN A 251 -3.17 18.79 -10.70
C ASN A 251 -2.34 18.04 -11.74
N PRO A 252 -2.97 17.30 -12.68
CA PRO A 252 -2.26 16.79 -13.83
C PRO A 252 -1.62 17.98 -14.57
N THR A 253 -0.33 17.89 -14.83
CA THR A 253 0.37 18.98 -15.52
C THR A 253 -0.04 18.88 -16.99
N ASN A 254 -0.89 19.81 -17.45
CA ASN A 254 -1.30 19.93 -18.85
C ASN A 254 -0.10 20.02 -19.81
#